data_AF-A0A2I0P1D3-F1
#
_entry.id   AF-A0A2I0P1D3-F1
#
_cell.length_a   1.000
_cell.length_b   1.000
_cell.length_c   1.000
_cell.angle_alpha   90.00
_cell.angle_beta   90.00
_cell.angle_gamma   90.00
#
_symmetry.space_group_name_H-M   'P 1'
#
loop_
_entity.id
_entity.type
_entity.pdbx_description
1 polymer ?
#
loop_
_entity_poly.entity_id
_entity_poly.type
_entity_poly.pdbx_seq_one_letter_code
_entity_poly.pdbx_strand_id
1 'polypeptide(L)'
;DDPFAHSSQNEQDSRCYASFARIPCLDPSSVQEAHDMMRDAFSLSEEFSLPVLFRPTTRICHSKSDVRLGAVAASARKASFEKNPSQYVVIPAHTRVLHKKLNEKQPAIRKRLVELGYNRCEVRGPVAVITGGVASAYIHEVLADTVSIAHIGAYPIDEGWLREFIRKHERIVVIEELAPVIEEVVRQVAGSIPVFGKKTGHVPYEGELAPERVVNYLTALGIPCTREYPVQVRPAALPVRPPILCAGCMHRTAMYAIKKVFRDGIYPSDIGCYTLGLQLGVVDTTICMGASITIASGMAQAGEERDIVCTIGDSTFLHTGIQGLLNAVYNNARITVVILDNRVTAMTGHQPNPTTGHTACGIPNPPVSLEMLCRSCGVRFVETVSPIDLIQFMGVLKEAKAQPGVKVVIAKQPCVITEKRAKINRGRYVVHPDVCIGCKACIKFGCPAIELRSGLAHITDLCSGCGACLQICPVAAIGREVKE
;
A
#
# COMPACT_ATOMS: atom_id res chain seq x y z
N ASP A 1 4.29 6.83 -3.29
CA ASP A 1 3.43 7.47 -2.26
C ASP A 1 1.99 7.57 -2.75
N ASP A 2 1.03 7.62 -1.83
CA ASP A 2 -0.41 7.62 -2.11
C ASP A 2 -1.11 8.87 -1.54
N PRO A 3 -1.04 10.02 -2.25
CA PRO A 3 -1.81 11.20 -1.88
C PRO A 3 -3.31 10.88 -1.83
N PHE A 4 -4.01 11.45 -0.85
CA PHE A 4 -5.38 11.15 -0.45
C PHE A 4 -5.61 9.75 0.15
N ALA A 5 -4.57 8.91 0.25
CA ALA A 5 -4.64 7.56 0.80
C ALA A 5 -5.75 6.71 0.14
N HIS A 6 -5.75 6.63 -1.20
CA HIS A 6 -6.74 5.85 -1.95
C HIS A 6 -6.70 4.35 -1.60
N SER A 7 -5.54 3.87 -1.17
CA SER A 7 -5.24 2.47 -0.88
C SER A 7 -4.37 2.26 0.36
N SER A 8 -3.66 3.30 0.83
CA SER A 8 -2.86 3.29 2.04
C SER A 8 -3.67 3.64 3.30
N GLN A 9 -3.06 3.48 4.47
CA GLN A 9 -3.66 3.85 5.77
C GLN A 9 -3.37 5.30 6.17
N ASN A 10 -2.47 5.97 5.45
CA ASN A 10 -2.06 7.34 5.68
C ASN A 10 -1.40 7.93 4.42
N GLU A 11 -1.34 9.26 4.39
CA GLU A 11 -0.48 10.01 3.48
C GLU A 11 0.95 10.00 4.05
N GLN A 12 1.92 9.59 3.25
CA GLN A 12 3.35 9.60 3.61
C GLN A 12 4.16 10.24 2.50
N ASP A 13 5.28 10.85 2.87
CA ASP A 13 6.18 11.48 1.91
C ASP A 13 7.59 10.89 1.97
N SER A 14 7.93 10.11 0.95
CA SER A 14 9.22 9.43 0.84
C SER A 14 10.40 10.40 0.69
N ARG A 15 10.15 11.65 0.26
CA ARG A 15 11.20 12.67 0.16
C ARG A 15 11.76 13.04 1.54
N CYS A 16 10.94 12.98 2.59
CA CYS A 16 11.37 13.22 3.97
C CYS A 16 12.39 12.16 4.43
N TYR A 17 12.17 10.88 4.09
CA TYR A 17 13.11 9.81 4.40
C TYR A 17 14.39 9.91 3.58
N ALA A 18 14.30 10.29 2.30
CA ALA A 18 15.48 10.51 1.47
C ALA A 18 16.36 11.65 2.00
N SER A 19 15.73 12.75 2.42
CA SER A 19 16.40 13.88 3.07
C SER A 19 17.09 13.47 4.37
N PHE A 20 16.37 12.75 5.25
CA PHE A 20 16.92 12.21 6.50
C PHE A 20 18.13 11.29 6.25
N ALA A 21 18.03 10.39 5.28
CA ALA A 21 19.08 9.44 4.94
C ALA A 21 20.22 10.04 4.07
N ARG A 22 20.06 11.28 3.58
CA ARG A 22 20.98 11.98 2.66
C ARG A 22 21.27 11.22 1.37
N ILE A 23 20.24 10.61 0.81
CA ILE A 23 20.30 9.83 -0.44
C ILE A 23 19.53 10.54 -1.56
N PRO A 24 19.90 10.33 -2.84
CA PRO A 24 19.13 10.89 -3.94
C PRO A 24 17.70 10.33 -3.97
N CYS A 25 16.73 11.18 -4.32
CA CYS A 25 15.35 10.79 -4.57
C CYS A 25 14.91 11.30 -5.94
N LEU A 26 14.36 10.43 -6.78
CA LEU A 26 13.80 10.76 -8.09
C LEU A 26 12.27 10.69 -8.02
N ASP A 27 11.60 11.73 -8.49
CA ASP A 27 10.17 12.00 -8.33
C ASP A 27 9.55 12.40 -9.68
N PRO A 28 9.14 11.42 -10.50
CA PRO A 28 8.76 11.67 -11.89
C PRO A 28 7.45 12.47 -12.03
N SER A 29 7.40 13.34 -13.04
CA SER A 29 6.19 14.07 -13.45
C SER A 29 5.37 13.37 -14.55
N SER A 30 5.95 12.38 -15.22
CA SER A 30 5.32 11.65 -16.31
C SER A 30 5.74 10.19 -16.39
N VAL A 31 5.02 9.38 -17.18
CA VAL A 31 5.37 7.96 -17.43
C VAL A 31 6.71 7.83 -18.17
N GLN A 32 7.01 8.74 -19.13
CA GLN A 32 8.31 8.77 -19.81
C GLN A 32 9.44 9.11 -18.84
N GLU A 33 9.26 10.13 -17.99
CA GLU A 33 10.27 10.51 -17.01
C GLU A 33 10.47 9.41 -15.96
N ALA A 34 9.40 8.71 -15.55
CA ALA A 34 9.50 7.54 -14.68
C ALA A 34 10.37 6.42 -15.29
N HIS A 35 10.21 6.16 -16.59
CA HIS A 35 11.06 5.22 -17.33
C HIS A 35 12.54 5.66 -17.32
N ASP A 36 12.80 6.91 -17.71
CA ASP A 36 14.17 7.42 -17.86
C ASP A 36 14.89 7.55 -16.51
N MET A 37 14.19 8.01 -15.47
CA MET A 37 14.70 8.11 -14.10
C MET A 37 15.11 6.75 -13.55
N MET A 38 14.41 5.66 -13.88
CA MET A 38 14.79 4.32 -13.40
C MET A 38 16.12 3.86 -13.98
N ARG A 39 16.37 4.12 -15.27
CA ARG A 39 17.68 3.86 -15.89
C ARG A 39 18.77 4.68 -15.20
N ASP A 40 18.52 5.97 -14.98
CA ASP A 40 19.51 6.88 -14.42
C ASP A 40 19.76 6.65 -12.92
N ALA A 41 18.79 6.10 -12.19
CA ALA A 41 18.92 5.73 -10.79
C ALA A 41 20.06 4.72 -10.56
N PHE A 42 20.22 3.73 -11.44
CA PHE A 42 21.33 2.78 -11.35
C PHE A 42 22.67 3.47 -11.55
N SER A 43 22.80 4.29 -12.59
CA SER A 43 24.03 5.06 -12.87
C SER A 43 24.39 6.00 -11.72
N LEU A 44 23.40 6.70 -11.16
CA LEU A 44 23.57 7.60 -10.03
C LEU A 44 23.99 6.85 -8.76
N SER A 45 23.42 5.66 -8.55
CA SER A 45 23.78 4.79 -7.42
C SER A 45 25.23 4.34 -7.51
N GLU A 46 25.69 3.94 -8.70
CA GLU A 46 27.07 3.56 -8.94
C GLU A 46 28.04 4.74 -8.80
N GLU A 47 27.69 5.90 -9.37
CA GLU A 47 28.50 7.13 -9.33
C GLU A 47 28.78 7.59 -7.89
N PHE A 48 27.75 7.60 -7.04
CA PHE A 48 27.88 8.08 -5.66
C PHE A 48 28.05 6.98 -4.63
N SER A 49 27.92 5.71 -5.01
CA SER A 49 27.91 4.56 -4.10
C SER A 49 26.86 4.71 -2.99
N LEU A 50 25.66 5.19 -3.35
CA LEU A 50 24.52 5.40 -2.46
C LEU A 50 23.27 4.73 -3.07
N PRO A 51 22.33 4.21 -2.27
CA PRO A 51 21.04 3.82 -2.80
C PRO A 51 20.31 5.07 -3.32
N VAL A 52 19.48 4.89 -4.35
CA VAL A 52 18.62 5.95 -4.90
C VAL A 52 17.18 5.59 -4.60
N LEU A 53 16.45 6.52 -4.00
CA LEU A 53 15.02 6.37 -3.75
C LEU A 53 14.26 6.78 -5.02
N PHE A 54 13.36 5.92 -5.50
CA PHE A 54 12.48 6.25 -6.62
C PHE A 54 11.04 6.36 -6.09
N ARG A 55 10.43 7.53 -6.25
CA ARG A 55 9.14 7.89 -5.64
C ARG A 55 8.13 8.29 -6.71
N PRO A 56 7.34 7.36 -7.25
CA PRO A 56 6.14 7.72 -8.00
C PRO A 56 4.97 7.99 -7.04
N THR A 57 4.03 8.86 -7.46
CA THR A 57 2.73 9.04 -6.81
C THR A 57 1.63 8.22 -7.50
N THR A 58 0.46 8.08 -6.86
CA THR A 58 -0.68 7.30 -7.38
C THR A 58 -0.99 7.57 -8.84
N ARG A 59 -0.98 8.83 -9.27
CA ARG A 59 -1.31 9.20 -10.65
C ARG A 59 -0.26 8.78 -11.67
N ILE A 60 1.02 8.72 -11.29
CA ILE A 60 2.04 8.11 -12.15
C ILE A 60 1.82 6.59 -12.24
N CYS A 61 1.59 5.93 -11.11
CA CYS A 61 1.39 4.48 -11.04
C CYS A 61 0.12 3.99 -11.76
N HIS A 62 -0.94 4.80 -11.77
CA HIS A 62 -2.25 4.47 -12.35
C HIS A 62 -2.48 5.09 -13.74
N SER A 63 -1.43 5.58 -14.40
CA SER A 63 -1.47 6.11 -15.76
C SER A 63 -0.79 5.19 -16.76
N LYS A 64 -1.09 5.39 -18.04
CA LYS A 64 -0.43 4.74 -19.17
C LYS A 64 -0.11 5.76 -20.24
N SER A 65 1.02 5.61 -20.90
CA SER A 65 1.45 6.45 -22.02
C SER A 65 2.41 5.64 -22.90
N ASP A 66 2.55 6.03 -24.16
CA ASP A 66 3.59 5.51 -25.02
C ASP A 66 4.94 6.02 -24.52
N VAL A 67 5.93 5.14 -24.44
CA VAL A 67 7.28 5.47 -23.97
C VAL A 67 8.31 5.16 -25.04
N ARG A 68 9.30 6.05 -25.17
CA ARG A 68 10.51 5.81 -25.96
C ARG A 68 11.48 5.02 -25.10
N LEU A 69 11.61 3.73 -25.38
CA LEU A 69 12.47 2.83 -24.59
C LEU A 69 13.96 3.17 -24.72
N GLY A 70 14.39 3.65 -25.88
CA GLY A 70 15.81 3.82 -26.18
C GLY A 70 16.55 2.47 -26.25
N ALA A 71 17.88 2.53 -26.24
CA ALA A 71 18.71 1.32 -26.20
C ALA A 71 18.76 0.77 -24.76
N VAL A 72 18.61 -0.54 -24.61
CA VAL A 72 18.83 -1.22 -23.32
C VAL A 72 20.30 -1.13 -22.96
N ALA A 73 20.61 -0.50 -21.81
CA ALA A 73 21.97 -0.47 -21.30
C ALA A 73 22.39 -1.87 -20.86
N ALA A 74 23.37 -2.47 -21.56
CA ALA A 74 23.99 -3.71 -21.15
C ALA A 74 25.19 -3.41 -20.24
N SER A 75 25.18 -3.93 -19.01
CA SER A 75 26.36 -3.88 -18.14
C SER A 75 27.23 -5.10 -18.40
N ALA A 76 28.47 -4.86 -18.86
CA ALA A 76 29.49 -5.90 -18.98
C ALA A 76 30.22 -6.16 -17.63
N ARG A 77 29.87 -5.42 -16.57
CA ARG A 77 30.51 -5.55 -15.26
C ARG A 77 30.19 -6.91 -14.65
N LYS A 78 31.21 -7.57 -14.12
CA LYS A 78 31.04 -8.77 -13.30
C LYS A 78 30.90 -8.34 -11.85
N ALA A 79 29.89 -8.84 -11.16
CA ALA A 79 29.74 -8.61 -9.73
C ALA A 79 30.92 -9.25 -8.98
N SER A 80 31.59 -8.46 -8.14
CA SER A 80 32.63 -8.92 -7.21
C SER A 80 32.34 -8.38 -5.81
N PHE A 81 32.63 -9.19 -4.78
CA PHE A 81 32.59 -8.75 -3.40
C PHE A 81 34.01 -8.49 -2.91
N GLU A 82 34.37 -7.21 -2.77
CA GLU A 82 35.64 -6.79 -2.21
C GLU A 82 35.50 -6.56 -0.71
N LYS A 83 36.27 -7.31 0.10
CA LYS A 83 36.21 -7.18 1.56
C LYS A 83 36.74 -5.81 1.99
N ASN A 84 35.85 -4.97 2.51
CA ASN A 84 36.22 -3.72 3.17
C ASN A 84 35.44 -3.53 4.48
N PRO A 85 35.88 -4.14 5.60
CA PRO A 85 35.20 -4.00 6.87
C PRO A 85 35.05 -2.55 7.34
N SER A 86 35.99 -1.66 6.98
CA SER A 86 35.90 -0.24 7.33
C SER A 86 34.78 0.52 6.60
N GLN A 87 34.29 -0.03 5.49
CA GLN A 87 33.13 0.47 4.76
C GLN A 87 31.82 -0.18 5.24
N TYR A 88 31.83 -1.51 5.45
CA TYR A 88 30.59 -2.27 5.64
C TYR A 88 30.24 -2.55 7.10
N VAL A 89 31.19 -2.40 8.03
CA VAL A 89 30.96 -2.60 9.48
C VAL A 89 30.97 -1.24 10.17
N VAL A 90 29.79 -0.71 10.46
CA VAL A 90 29.57 0.69 10.85
C VAL A 90 29.74 0.88 12.37
N ILE A 91 30.91 0.51 12.91
CA ILE A 91 31.30 0.80 14.30
C ILE A 91 31.67 2.29 14.45
N PRO A 92 31.62 2.87 15.67
CA PRO A 92 31.79 4.32 15.87
C PRO A 92 33.04 4.95 15.21
N ALA A 93 34.17 4.24 15.15
CA ALA A 93 35.38 4.73 14.47
C ALA A 93 35.18 4.88 12.95
N HIS A 94 34.52 3.91 12.31
CA HIS A 94 34.22 3.93 10.88
C HIS A 94 33.08 4.92 10.58
N THR A 95 32.00 4.92 11.38
CA THR A 95 30.82 5.76 11.17
C THR A 95 31.17 7.25 11.09
N ARG A 96 32.07 7.74 11.95
CA ARG A 96 32.49 9.15 11.92
C ARG A 96 33.14 9.54 10.59
N VAL A 97 33.99 8.66 10.06
CA VAL A 97 34.65 8.86 8.76
C VAL A 97 33.65 8.73 7.61
N LEU A 98 32.79 7.71 7.63
CA LEU A 98 31.78 7.47 6.59
C LEU A 98 30.72 8.58 6.55
N HIS A 99 30.31 9.11 7.71
CA HIS A 99 29.39 10.24 7.76
C HIS A 99 30.00 11.51 7.17
N LYS A 100 31.28 11.78 7.42
CA LYS A 100 32.01 12.87 6.75
C LYS A 100 31.99 12.68 5.23
N LYS A 101 32.33 11.48 4.74
CA LYS A 101 32.28 11.15 3.30
C LYS A 101 30.88 11.31 2.69
N LEU A 102 29.83 10.92 3.40
CA LEU A 102 28.44 11.10 2.95
C LEU A 102 28.11 12.59 2.77
N ASN A 103 28.56 13.44 3.70
CA ASN A 103 28.35 14.88 3.64
C ASN A 103 29.15 15.54 2.52
N GLU A 104 30.38 15.10 2.29
CA GLU A 104 31.24 15.58 1.19
C GLU A 104 30.66 15.25 -0.20
N LYS A 105 29.85 14.19 -0.33
CA LYS A 105 29.17 13.83 -1.58
C LYS A 105 28.01 14.76 -1.93
N GLN A 106 27.37 15.41 -0.95
CA GLN A 106 26.09 16.11 -1.16
C GLN A 106 26.14 17.23 -2.20
N PRO A 107 27.17 18.11 -2.25
CA PRO A 107 27.25 19.15 -3.29
C PRO A 107 27.34 18.57 -4.70
N ALA A 108 28.13 17.50 -4.89
CA ALA A 108 28.27 16.85 -6.18
C ALA A 108 26.95 16.19 -6.62
N ILE A 109 26.21 15.57 -5.70
CA ILE A 109 24.89 15.00 -5.97
C ILE A 109 23.93 16.09 -6.45
N ARG A 110 23.81 17.22 -5.72
CA ARG A 110 22.89 18.32 -6.08
C ARG A 110 23.17 18.84 -7.49
N LYS A 111 24.44 19.09 -7.80
CA LYS A 111 24.86 19.53 -9.13
C LYS A 111 24.53 18.49 -10.20
N ARG A 112 24.84 17.22 -9.94
CA ARG A 112 24.59 16.13 -10.88
C ARG A 112 23.10 15.99 -11.22
N LEU A 113 22.20 16.17 -10.24
CA LEU A 113 20.76 16.11 -10.45
C LEU A 113 20.24 17.26 -11.34
N VAL A 114 20.86 18.44 -11.28
CA VAL A 114 20.57 19.55 -12.21
C VAL A 114 21.11 19.22 -13.61
N GLU A 115 22.33 18.68 -13.72
CA GLU A 115 22.94 18.28 -15.00
C GLU A 115 22.16 17.18 -15.73
N LEU A 116 21.47 16.31 -14.99
CA LEU A 116 20.55 15.31 -15.54
C LEU A 116 19.26 15.91 -16.10
N GLY A 117 18.96 17.19 -15.83
CA GLY A 117 17.79 17.90 -16.35
C GLY A 117 16.47 17.58 -15.63
N TYR A 118 16.50 16.80 -14.56
CA TYR A 118 15.33 16.51 -13.73
C TYR A 118 14.90 17.72 -12.89
N ASN A 119 15.84 18.62 -12.56
CA ASN A 119 15.52 19.95 -12.03
C ASN A 119 15.74 20.98 -13.15
N ARG A 120 14.67 21.67 -13.54
CA ARG A 120 14.67 22.58 -14.70
C ARG A 120 13.75 23.77 -14.46
N CYS A 121 14.01 24.89 -15.13
CA CYS A 121 13.22 26.10 -14.96
C CYS A 121 13.14 26.92 -16.24
N GLU A 122 12.08 27.72 -16.34
CA GLU A 122 11.84 28.67 -17.42
C GLU A 122 11.45 30.02 -16.82
N VAL A 123 12.17 31.08 -17.21
CA VAL A 123 11.93 32.44 -16.76
C VAL A 123 11.13 33.17 -17.83
N ARG A 124 9.90 33.57 -17.50
CA ARG A 124 8.95 34.15 -18.44
C ARG A 124 8.35 35.49 -17.98
N GLY A 125 8.38 35.76 -16.68
CA GLY A 125 7.84 36.99 -16.09
C GLY A 125 8.15 37.11 -14.59
N PRO A 126 7.60 38.14 -13.91
CA PRO A 126 7.99 38.52 -12.55
C PRO A 126 7.46 37.59 -11.45
N VAL A 127 6.52 36.69 -11.76
CA VAL A 127 5.98 35.71 -10.81
C VAL A 127 6.41 34.31 -11.24
N ALA A 128 6.73 33.45 -10.28
CA ALA A 128 7.06 32.05 -10.55
C ALA A 128 6.21 31.06 -9.76
N VAL A 129 5.92 29.93 -10.38
CA VAL A 129 5.41 28.72 -9.72
C VAL A 129 6.52 27.67 -9.65
N ILE A 130 6.77 27.13 -8.45
CA ILE A 130 7.72 26.04 -8.21
C ILE A 130 6.92 24.80 -7.83
N THR A 131 7.21 23.68 -8.48
CA THR A 131 6.42 22.44 -8.34
C THR A 131 7.30 21.21 -8.57
N GLY A 132 6.84 20.03 -8.20
CA GLY A 132 7.56 18.77 -8.38
C GLY A 132 6.66 17.57 -8.59
N GLY A 133 7.25 16.46 -9.03
CA GLY A 133 6.53 15.22 -9.34
C GLY A 133 5.35 15.45 -10.29
N VAL A 134 4.25 14.70 -10.10
CA VAL A 134 3.06 14.77 -10.97
C VAL A 134 2.38 16.14 -10.96
N ALA A 135 2.53 16.94 -9.90
CA ALA A 135 1.96 18.28 -9.83
C ALA A 135 2.48 19.19 -10.94
N SER A 136 3.70 18.92 -11.43
CA SER A 136 4.29 19.67 -12.54
C SER A 136 3.54 19.46 -13.85
N ALA A 137 2.99 18.27 -14.10
CA ALA A 137 2.14 18.03 -15.27
C ALA A 137 0.86 18.89 -15.20
N TYR A 138 0.24 18.99 -14.03
CA TYR A 138 -0.94 19.83 -13.83
C TYR A 138 -0.64 21.31 -14.04
N ILE A 139 0.48 21.80 -13.50
CA ILE A 139 0.90 23.19 -13.68
C ILE A 139 1.20 23.49 -15.15
N HIS A 140 1.96 22.64 -15.83
CA HIS A 140 2.28 22.84 -17.25
C HIS A 140 1.04 22.92 -18.15
N GLU A 141 -0.04 22.20 -17.80
CA GLU A 141 -1.28 22.21 -18.58
C GLU A 141 -2.07 23.53 -18.46
N VAL A 142 -1.95 24.22 -17.32
CA VAL A 142 -2.85 25.32 -16.95
C VAL A 142 -2.17 26.68 -16.82
N LEU A 143 -0.84 26.73 -16.69
CA LEU A 143 -0.12 27.96 -16.40
C LEU A 143 -0.02 28.87 -17.63
N ALA A 144 -0.24 30.17 -17.48
CA ALA A 144 -0.04 31.16 -18.54
C ALA A 144 1.43 31.36 -18.91
N ASP A 145 1.69 31.70 -20.17
CA ASP A 145 3.05 31.91 -20.70
C ASP A 145 3.78 33.10 -20.07
N THR A 146 3.07 33.98 -19.33
CA THR A 146 3.67 35.10 -18.59
C THR A 146 4.19 34.72 -17.21
N VAL A 147 3.94 33.50 -16.74
CA VAL A 147 4.36 33.04 -15.41
C VAL A 147 5.54 32.09 -15.55
N SER A 148 6.60 32.38 -14.81
CA SER A 148 7.79 31.53 -14.77
C SER A 148 7.49 30.20 -14.06
N ILE A 149 8.22 29.14 -14.40
CA ILE A 149 8.02 27.82 -13.78
C ILE A 149 9.36 27.17 -13.44
N ALA A 150 9.45 26.54 -12.27
CA ALA A 150 10.52 25.61 -11.95
C ALA A 150 9.94 24.24 -11.58
N HIS A 151 10.45 23.20 -12.23
CA HIS A 151 10.16 21.81 -11.96
C HIS A 151 11.28 21.19 -11.14
N ILE A 152 10.91 20.55 -10.04
CA ILE A 152 11.78 19.79 -9.16
C ILE A 152 11.42 18.30 -9.28
N GLY A 153 12.17 17.57 -10.12
CA GLY A 153 12.02 16.13 -10.30
C GLY A 153 13.01 15.30 -9.50
N ALA A 154 14.00 15.93 -8.85
CA ALA A 154 15.03 15.21 -8.10
C ALA A 154 15.52 15.96 -6.85
N TYR A 155 15.85 15.19 -5.83
CA TYR A 155 16.30 15.65 -4.51
C TYR A 155 17.62 14.97 -4.13
N PRO A 156 18.52 15.61 -3.37
CA PRO A 156 18.39 16.94 -2.78
C PRO A 156 18.41 18.08 -3.82
N ILE A 157 17.65 19.14 -3.54
CA ILE A 157 17.51 20.31 -4.43
C ILE A 157 18.78 21.15 -4.36
N ASP A 158 19.37 21.57 -5.48
CA ASP A 158 20.50 22.49 -5.45
C ASP A 158 20.07 23.90 -4.99
N GLU A 159 20.49 24.32 -3.79
CA GLU A 159 20.10 25.62 -3.23
C GLU A 159 20.68 26.80 -4.02
N GLY A 160 21.84 26.62 -4.67
CA GLY A 160 22.47 27.65 -5.49
C GLY A 160 21.65 27.90 -6.76
N TRP A 161 21.37 26.83 -7.51
CA TRP A 161 20.53 26.87 -8.70
C TRP A 161 19.13 27.45 -8.40
N LEU A 162 18.50 26.98 -7.32
CA LEU A 162 17.16 27.43 -6.94
C LEU A 162 17.15 28.92 -6.56
N ARG A 163 18.19 29.39 -5.84
CA ARG A 163 18.33 30.81 -5.47
C ARG A 163 18.47 31.71 -6.69
N GLU A 164 19.26 31.30 -7.67
CA GLU A 164 19.45 32.06 -8.92
C GLU A 164 18.18 32.12 -9.76
N PHE A 165 17.32 31.10 -9.70
CA PHE A 165 15.98 31.18 -10.26
C PHE A 165 15.12 32.18 -9.49
N ILE A 166 14.96 32.00 -8.17
CA ILE A 166 14.03 32.79 -7.34
C ILE A 166 14.33 34.29 -7.35
N ARG A 167 15.62 34.69 -7.37
CA ARG A 167 16.02 36.11 -7.37
C ARG A 167 15.53 36.91 -8.58
N LYS A 168 15.03 36.23 -9.63
CA LYS A 168 14.49 36.86 -10.84
C LYS A 168 13.00 37.19 -10.73
N HIS A 169 12.39 36.94 -9.57
CA HIS A 169 10.95 37.05 -9.36
C HIS A 169 10.63 37.89 -8.13
N GLU A 170 9.50 38.57 -8.19
CA GLU A 170 8.95 39.37 -7.10
C GLU A 170 8.07 38.53 -6.17
N ARG A 171 7.56 37.39 -6.67
CA ARG A 171 6.65 36.52 -5.94
C ARG A 171 6.80 35.07 -6.38
N ILE A 172 6.81 34.17 -5.40
CA ILE A 172 6.91 32.72 -5.60
C ILE A 172 5.66 32.02 -5.07
N VAL A 173 5.12 31.09 -5.85
CA VAL A 173 4.07 30.16 -5.43
C VAL A 173 4.62 28.75 -5.48
N VAL A 174 4.42 27.95 -4.44
CA VAL A 174 4.84 26.54 -4.39
C VAL A 174 3.62 25.64 -4.40
N ILE A 175 3.54 24.76 -5.40
CA ILE A 175 2.48 23.76 -5.54
C ILE A 175 3.12 22.37 -5.53
N GLU A 176 2.92 21.62 -4.45
CA GLU A 176 3.45 20.26 -4.30
C GLU A 176 2.48 19.33 -3.57
N GLU A 177 2.60 18.02 -3.86
CA GLU A 177 1.87 16.96 -3.19
C GLU A 177 2.45 16.68 -1.80
N LEU A 178 1.61 16.26 -0.84
CA LEU A 178 2.04 15.77 0.47
C LEU A 178 2.77 16.83 1.33
N ALA A 179 3.98 16.55 1.81
CA ALA A 179 4.70 17.44 2.73
C ALA A 179 5.32 18.64 1.99
N PRO A 180 5.54 19.79 2.66
CA PRO A 180 6.08 21.01 2.04
C PRO A 180 7.62 20.94 1.82
N VAL A 181 8.11 19.86 1.21
CA VAL A 181 9.56 19.60 1.07
C VAL A 181 10.22 20.61 0.13
N ILE A 182 9.56 20.93 -1.00
CA ILE A 182 10.06 21.95 -1.93
C ILE A 182 9.91 23.33 -1.29
N GLU A 183 8.76 23.62 -0.69
CA GLU A 183 8.47 24.92 -0.08
C GLU A 183 9.47 25.27 1.03
N GLU A 184 9.90 24.28 1.81
CA GLU A 184 10.91 24.48 2.85
C GLU A 184 12.26 24.94 2.28
N VAL A 185 12.74 24.30 1.21
CA VAL A 185 14.00 24.71 0.57
C VAL A 185 13.84 26.07 -0.14
N VAL A 186 12.70 26.30 -0.79
CA VAL A 186 12.36 27.60 -1.41
C VAL A 186 12.44 28.71 -0.38
N ARG A 187 11.81 28.54 0.79
CA ARG A 187 11.83 29.54 1.87
C ARG A 187 13.23 29.78 2.43
N GLN A 188 14.08 28.76 2.49
CA GLN A 188 15.47 28.93 2.94
C GLN A 188 16.30 29.82 2.00
N VAL A 189 15.99 29.84 0.70
CA VAL A 189 16.78 30.57 -0.29
C VAL A 189 16.10 31.84 -0.82
N ALA A 190 14.80 32.04 -0.56
CA ALA A 190 14.02 33.17 -1.06
C ALA A 190 14.39 34.53 -0.47
N GLY A 191 15.01 34.57 0.71
CA GLY A 191 15.33 35.83 1.39
C GLY A 191 14.05 36.63 1.72
N SER A 192 13.92 37.82 1.14
CA SER A 192 12.76 38.71 1.33
C SER A 192 11.63 38.51 0.31
N ILE A 193 11.81 37.63 -0.68
CA ILE A 193 10.80 37.40 -1.72
C ILE A 193 9.62 36.63 -1.10
N PRO A 194 8.37 37.11 -1.22
CA PRO A 194 7.20 36.42 -0.72
C PRO A 194 7.01 35.02 -1.33
N VAL A 195 6.82 34.02 -0.46
CA VAL A 195 6.55 32.63 -0.84
C VAL A 195 5.16 32.22 -0.34
N PHE A 196 4.30 31.81 -1.27
CA PHE A 196 2.95 31.31 -1.02
C PHE A 196 2.88 29.81 -1.28
N GLY A 197 2.14 29.06 -0.46
CA GLY A 197 2.03 27.60 -0.58
C GLY A 197 1.24 26.99 0.59
N LYS A 198 1.67 25.82 1.06
CA LYS A 198 1.08 25.12 2.20
C LYS A 198 1.30 25.88 3.50
N LYS A 199 2.49 26.44 3.73
CA LYS A 199 2.79 27.17 4.99
C LYS A 199 2.07 28.51 5.12
N THR A 200 1.51 29.04 4.03
CA THR A 200 0.63 30.22 4.07
C THR A 200 -0.86 29.86 3.96
N GLY A 201 -1.21 28.58 3.97
CA GLY A 201 -2.60 28.11 3.89
C GLY A 201 -3.29 28.27 2.53
N HIS A 202 -2.53 28.56 1.46
CA HIS A 202 -3.11 28.72 0.11
C HIS A 202 -3.23 27.39 -0.64
N VAL A 203 -2.47 26.39 -0.21
CA VAL A 203 -2.55 24.99 -0.66
C VAL A 203 -2.77 24.13 0.59
N PRO A 204 -3.70 23.16 0.60
CA PRO A 204 -3.92 22.31 1.77
C PRO A 204 -2.73 21.37 2.02
N TYR A 205 -2.57 20.90 3.26
CA TYR A 205 -1.59 19.85 3.56
C TYR A 205 -2.09 18.49 3.08
N GLU A 206 -3.38 18.27 3.24
CA GLU A 206 -4.09 17.04 2.99
C GLU A 206 -4.63 16.92 1.56
N GLY A 207 -4.68 15.68 1.10
CA GLY A 207 -5.28 15.28 -0.15
C GLY A 207 -4.37 15.36 -1.35
N GLU A 208 -4.84 14.72 -2.41
CA GLU A 208 -4.16 14.69 -3.70
C GLU A 208 -4.31 16.05 -4.41
N LEU A 209 -3.49 16.38 -5.39
CA LEU A 209 -3.73 17.50 -6.31
C LEU A 209 -4.47 17.03 -7.54
N ALA A 210 -5.13 17.95 -8.23
CA ALA A 210 -5.73 17.69 -9.54
C ALA A 210 -5.75 19.00 -10.32
N PRO A 211 -5.84 18.96 -11.67
CA PRO A 211 -5.79 20.17 -12.49
C PRO A 211 -6.77 21.25 -12.06
N GLU A 212 -8.02 20.88 -11.75
CA GLU A 212 -9.05 21.82 -11.30
C GLU A 212 -8.75 22.46 -9.94
N ARG A 213 -8.17 21.69 -9.02
CA ARG A 213 -7.79 22.19 -7.68
C ARG A 213 -6.61 23.15 -7.78
N VAL A 214 -5.63 22.79 -8.61
CA VAL A 214 -4.47 23.63 -8.89
C VAL A 214 -4.90 24.98 -9.49
N VAL A 215 -5.80 24.98 -10.48
CA VAL A 215 -6.35 26.23 -11.03
C VAL A 215 -7.02 27.07 -9.94
N ASN A 216 -7.82 26.46 -9.06
CA ASN A 216 -8.45 27.21 -7.96
C ASN A 216 -7.43 27.88 -7.03
N TYR A 217 -6.35 27.18 -6.67
CA TYR A 217 -5.29 27.74 -5.83
C TYR A 217 -4.54 28.88 -6.53
N LEU A 218 -4.23 28.71 -7.82
CA LEU A 218 -3.56 29.73 -8.63
C LEU A 218 -4.44 30.98 -8.80
N THR A 219 -5.72 30.82 -9.14
CA THR A 219 -6.68 31.91 -9.30
C THR A 219 -6.89 32.68 -7.98
N ALA A 220 -6.99 31.98 -6.84
CA ALA A 220 -7.10 32.61 -5.53
C ALA A 220 -5.87 33.49 -5.19
N LEU A 221 -4.70 33.17 -5.74
CA LEU A 221 -3.47 33.94 -5.65
C LEU A 221 -3.31 35.01 -6.74
N GLY A 222 -4.29 35.14 -7.64
CA GLY A 222 -4.22 36.05 -8.80
C GLY A 222 -3.14 35.63 -9.81
N ILE A 223 -2.87 34.33 -9.95
CA ILE A 223 -1.96 33.79 -10.96
C ILE A 223 -2.77 33.43 -12.22
N PRO A 224 -2.42 34.00 -13.39
CA PRO A 224 -3.17 33.75 -14.61
C PRO A 224 -3.01 32.30 -15.08
N CYS A 225 -4.14 31.70 -15.46
CA CYS A 225 -4.23 30.34 -16.01
C CYS A 225 -4.81 30.38 -17.43
N THR A 226 -4.42 29.42 -18.29
CA THR A 226 -4.89 29.28 -19.68
C THR A 226 -6.14 28.42 -19.80
N ARG A 227 -6.48 27.67 -18.76
CA ARG A 227 -7.64 26.78 -18.72
C ARG A 227 -8.50 27.08 -17.50
N GLU A 228 -9.79 26.99 -17.71
CA GLU A 228 -10.79 26.99 -16.66
C GLU A 228 -11.41 25.60 -16.57
N TYR A 229 -11.68 25.16 -15.34
CA TYR A 229 -12.41 23.92 -15.09
C TYR A 229 -13.80 24.26 -14.56
N PRO A 230 -14.86 23.65 -15.11
CA PRO A 230 -16.20 23.88 -14.60
C PRO A 230 -16.28 23.43 -13.14
N VAL A 231 -17.03 24.19 -12.34
CA VAL A 231 -17.30 23.82 -10.95
C VAL A 231 -17.98 22.45 -10.95
N GLN A 232 -17.33 21.45 -10.37
CA GLN A 232 -17.90 20.11 -10.28
C GLN A 232 -19.07 20.13 -9.29
N VAL A 233 -20.29 20.00 -9.81
CA VAL A 233 -21.47 19.75 -8.99
C VAL A 233 -21.38 18.30 -8.50
N ARG A 234 -21.01 18.12 -7.23
CA ARG A 234 -21.05 16.79 -6.61
C ARG A 234 -22.51 16.32 -6.58
N PRO A 235 -22.84 15.15 -7.16
CA PRO A 235 -24.18 14.59 -7.01
C PRO A 235 -24.49 14.44 -5.53
N ALA A 236 -25.69 14.85 -5.10
CA ALA A 236 -26.09 14.87 -3.70
C ALA A 236 -25.98 13.49 -3.01
N ALA A 237 -26.07 12.40 -3.79
CA ALA A 237 -25.79 11.05 -3.33
C ALA A 237 -25.34 10.15 -4.50
N LEU A 238 -24.09 9.71 -4.47
CA LEU A 238 -23.65 8.56 -5.27
C LEU A 238 -23.89 7.28 -4.45
N PRO A 239 -24.26 6.15 -5.09
CA PRO A 239 -24.33 4.87 -4.40
C PRO A 239 -22.99 4.54 -3.73
N VAL A 240 -23.03 4.24 -2.44
CA VAL A 240 -21.83 3.86 -1.69
C VAL A 240 -21.32 2.52 -2.24
N ARG A 241 -20.05 2.49 -2.62
CA ARG A 241 -19.35 1.27 -3.07
C ARG A 241 -18.31 0.89 -2.03
N PRO A 242 -18.72 0.24 -0.92
CA PRO A 242 -17.76 -0.13 0.10
C PRO A 242 -16.78 -1.16 -0.49
N PRO A 243 -15.51 -1.15 -0.06
CA PRO A 243 -14.56 -2.17 -0.48
C PRO A 243 -15.01 -3.53 0.08
N ILE A 244 -15.16 -4.52 -0.81
CA ILE A 244 -15.73 -5.83 -0.49
C ILE A 244 -14.84 -6.98 -0.95
N LEU A 245 -14.85 -8.08 -0.19
CA LEU A 245 -14.18 -9.32 -0.57
C LEU A 245 -14.85 -9.97 -1.79
N CYS A 246 -14.03 -10.55 -2.68
CA CYS A 246 -14.48 -11.28 -3.86
C CYS A 246 -15.52 -12.37 -3.54
N ALA A 247 -16.35 -12.73 -4.52
CA ALA A 247 -17.27 -13.85 -4.40
C ALA A 247 -16.51 -15.16 -4.10
N GLY A 248 -16.89 -15.82 -3.00
CA GLY A 248 -16.25 -17.05 -2.51
C GLY A 248 -14.84 -16.90 -1.96
N CYS A 249 -14.42 -15.69 -1.58
CA CYS A 249 -13.15 -15.47 -0.91
C CYS A 249 -13.09 -16.16 0.47
N MET A 250 -12.03 -16.92 0.74
CA MET A 250 -11.82 -17.63 2.01
C MET A 250 -11.83 -16.73 3.25
N HIS A 251 -11.35 -15.48 3.10
CA HIS A 251 -11.29 -14.51 4.18
C HIS A 251 -12.69 -14.25 4.74
N ARG A 252 -13.73 -14.23 3.89
CA ARG A 252 -15.11 -14.01 4.32
C ARG A 252 -15.58 -15.11 5.25
N THR A 253 -15.32 -16.36 4.89
CA THR A 253 -15.70 -17.52 5.69
C THR A 253 -14.92 -17.57 7.00
N ALA A 254 -13.62 -17.24 6.95
CA ALA A 254 -12.79 -17.13 8.15
C ALA A 254 -13.32 -16.08 9.12
N MET A 255 -13.60 -14.85 8.64
CA MET A 255 -14.16 -13.78 9.48
C MET A 255 -15.53 -14.15 10.06
N TYR A 256 -16.40 -14.77 9.25
CA TYR A 256 -17.69 -15.24 9.73
C TYR A 256 -17.55 -16.24 10.90
N ALA A 257 -16.64 -17.21 10.77
CA ALA A 257 -16.38 -18.20 11.80
C ALA A 257 -15.77 -17.59 13.07
N ILE A 258 -14.77 -16.72 12.91
CA ILE A 258 -14.12 -15.98 14.01
C ILE A 258 -15.19 -15.25 14.82
N LYS A 259 -16.04 -14.45 14.17
CA LYS A 259 -17.12 -13.69 14.83
C LYS A 259 -18.12 -14.58 15.56
N LYS A 260 -18.41 -15.78 15.01
CA LYS A 260 -19.35 -16.72 15.63
C LYS A 260 -18.79 -17.35 16.90
N VAL A 261 -17.49 -17.65 16.94
CA VAL A 261 -16.81 -18.31 18.06
C VAL A 261 -16.38 -17.31 19.15
N PHE A 262 -15.94 -16.12 18.74
CA PHE A 262 -15.38 -15.09 19.59
C PHE A 262 -16.26 -13.84 19.65
N ARG A 263 -17.57 -13.99 19.90
CA ARG A 263 -18.59 -12.93 19.72
C ARG A 263 -18.21 -11.54 20.25
N ASP A 264 -17.61 -11.49 21.43
CA ASP A 264 -17.23 -10.24 22.13
C ASP A 264 -15.71 -10.02 22.14
N GLY A 265 -15.00 -10.68 21.23
CA GLY A 265 -13.54 -10.60 21.11
C GLY A 265 -13.07 -9.28 20.50
N ILE A 266 -11.79 -9.00 20.68
CA ILE A 266 -11.08 -7.91 20.02
C ILE A 266 -10.29 -8.49 18.86
N TYR A 267 -10.35 -7.80 17.72
CA TYR A 267 -9.81 -8.28 16.45
C TYR A 267 -8.71 -7.37 15.88
N PRO A 268 -7.47 -7.39 16.44
CA PRO A 268 -6.34 -6.75 15.78
C PRO A 268 -6.06 -7.39 14.43
N SER A 269 -5.82 -6.58 13.41
CA SER A 269 -5.58 -7.06 12.05
C SER A 269 -4.41 -6.33 11.40
N ASP A 270 -3.89 -6.91 10.34
CA ASP A 270 -2.88 -6.29 9.47
C ASP A 270 -3.51 -5.73 8.18
N ILE A 271 -2.71 -4.97 7.42
CA ILE A 271 -3.14 -4.46 6.11
C ILE A 271 -3.11 -5.58 5.05
N GLY A 272 -4.25 -5.79 4.38
CA GLY A 272 -4.42 -6.78 3.32
C GLY A 272 -5.88 -7.05 2.98
N CYS A 273 -6.19 -8.11 2.22
CA CYS A 273 -7.58 -8.45 1.88
C CYS A 273 -8.47 -8.61 3.13
N TYR A 274 -7.88 -9.11 4.20
CA TYR A 274 -8.54 -9.36 5.47
C TYR A 274 -8.88 -8.08 6.26
N THR A 275 -8.29 -6.92 5.94
CA THR A 275 -8.75 -5.61 6.45
C THR A 275 -10.20 -5.33 6.04
N LEU A 276 -10.65 -5.86 4.91
CA LEU A 276 -12.05 -5.79 4.47
C LEU A 276 -13.01 -6.56 5.38
N GLY A 277 -12.48 -7.35 6.32
CA GLY A 277 -13.21 -7.92 7.45
C GLY A 277 -13.84 -6.86 8.37
N LEU A 278 -13.42 -5.59 8.27
CA LEU A 278 -14.09 -4.45 8.91
C LEU A 278 -15.59 -4.41 8.58
N GLN A 279 -15.95 -4.64 7.32
CA GLN A 279 -17.36 -4.68 6.88
C GLN A 279 -18.14 -5.88 7.45
N LEU A 280 -17.42 -6.88 7.98
CA LEU A 280 -17.99 -8.05 8.66
C LEU A 280 -17.97 -7.90 10.19
N GLY A 281 -17.38 -6.81 10.71
CA GLY A 281 -17.21 -6.52 12.13
C GLY A 281 -16.22 -7.47 12.80
N VAL A 282 -15.07 -7.74 12.17
CA VAL A 282 -14.00 -8.64 12.65
C VAL A 282 -12.62 -8.00 12.45
N VAL A 283 -12.55 -6.67 12.52
CA VAL A 283 -11.32 -5.87 12.47
C VAL A 283 -11.55 -4.63 13.32
N ASP A 284 -10.85 -4.53 14.45
CA ASP A 284 -10.95 -3.38 15.36
C ASP A 284 -9.75 -2.43 15.25
N THR A 285 -8.58 -2.96 14.88
CA THR A 285 -7.37 -2.18 14.67
C THR A 285 -6.60 -2.69 13.45
N THR A 286 -5.93 -1.78 12.75
CA THR A 286 -5.01 -2.10 11.64
C THR A 286 -3.98 -0.98 11.54
N ILE A 287 -2.68 -1.29 11.53
CA ILE A 287 -1.61 -0.26 11.57
C ILE A 287 -0.64 -0.36 10.39
N CYS A 288 -0.01 -1.52 10.20
CA CYS A 288 0.91 -1.78 9.09
C CYS A 288 1.00 -3.30 8.87
N MET A 289 1.94 -3.78 8.05
CA MET A 289 2.19 -5.21 7.90
C MET A 289 2.97 -5.76 9.10
N GLY A 290 2.40 -6.75 9.79
CA GLY A 290 3.01 -7.50 10.90
C GLY A 290 2.75 -6.91 12.30
N ALA A 291 1.85 -5.93 12.42
CA ALA A 291 1.48 -5.29 13.67
C ALA A 291 0.39 -6.04 14.45
N SER A 292 -0.46 -6.84 13.80
CA SER A 292 -1.62 -7.47 14.45
C SER A 292 -1.27 -8.28 15.69
N ILE A 293 -0.20 -9.09 15.62
CA ILE A 293 0.26 -9.95 16.72
C ILE A 293 0.84 -9.13 17.88
N THR A 294 1.62 -8.08 17.58
CA THR A 294 2.24 -7.26 18.63
C THR A 294 1.22 -6.38 19.35
N ILE A 295 0.22 -5.85 18.62
CA ILE A 295 -0.93 -5.16 19.20
C ILE A 295 -1.70 -6.11 20.12
N ALA A 296 -2.02 -7.32 19.64
CA ALA A 296 -2.72 -8.32 20.43
C ALA A 296 -1.95 -8.72 21.70
N SER A 297 -0.63 -8.93 21.58
CA SER A 297 0.25 -9.21 22.70
C SER A 297 0.27 -8.06 23.71
N GLY A 298 0.29 -6.80 23.24
CA GLY A 298 0.24 -5.62 24.09
C GLY A 298 -1.08 -5.50 24.84
N MET A 299 -2.21 -5.74 24.17
CA MET A 299 -3.54 -5.77 24.79
C MET A 299 -3.61 -6.85 25.89
N ALA A 300 -3.12 -8.06 25.61
CA ALA A 300 -3.08 -9.13 26.60
C ALA A 300 -2.24 -8.74 27.83
N GLN A 301 -1.07 -8.11 27.60
CA GLN A 301 -0.19 -7.66 28.68
C GLN A 301 -0.78 -6.49 29.48
N ALA A 302 -1.63 -5.67 28.86
CA ALA A 302 -2.33 -4.56 29.51
C ALA A 302 -3.50 -5.02 30.41
N GLY A 303 -3.79 -6.33 30.48
CA GLY A 303 -4.84 -6.88 31.34
C GLY A 303 -6.21 -6.99 30.68
N GLU A 304 -6.29 -6.95 29.35
CA GLU A 304 -7.55 -7.19 28.66
C GLU A 304 -8.03 -8.64 28.89
N GLU A 305 -9.27 -8.79 29.34
CA GLU A 305 -9.87 -10.08 29.72
C GLU A 305 -10.64 -10.74 28.57
N ARG A 306 -11.15 -9.96 27.60
CA ARG A 306 -11.85 -10.49 26.42
C ARG A 306 -10.93 -11.39 25.60
N ASP A 307 -11.53 -12.20 24.73
CA ASP A 307 -10.78 -12.95 23.75
C ASP A 307 -10.08 -12.01 22.77
N ILE A 308 -8.77 -12.17 22.55
CA ILE A 308 -8.02 -11.39 21.57
C ILE A 308 -7.64 -12.29 20.41
N VAL A 309 -8.23 -12.02 19.24
CA VAL A 309 -8.06 -12.85 18.03
C VAL A 309 -7.49 -12.00 16.92
N CYS A 310 -6.19 -12.12 16.70
CA CYS A 310 -5.53 -11.35 15.65
C CYS A 310 -5.50 -12.09 14.31
N THR A 311 -5.59 -11.33 13.22
CA THR A 311 -5.59 -11.85 11.86
C THR A 311 -4.43 -11.30 11.06
N ILE A 312 -3.71 -12.18 10.37
CA ILE A 312 -2.53 -11.83 9.57
C ILE A 312 -2.50 -12.68 8.29
N GLY A 313 -2.19 -12.08 7.14
CA GLY A 313 -2.01 -12.83 5.89
C GLY A 313 -0.71 -13.64 5.88
N ASP A 314 -0.62 -14.68 5.05
CA ASP A 314 0.61 -15.46 4.86
C ASP A 314 1.83 -14.61 4.46
N SER A 315 1.69 -13.76 3.44
CA SER A 315 2.77 -12.87 3.01
C SER A 315 3.18 -11.88 4.10
N THR A 316 2.20 -11.36 4.84
CA THR A 316 2.43 -10.43 5.94
C THR A 316 3.11 -11.10 7.13
N PHE A 317 2.72 -12.34 7.44
CA PHE A 317 3.34 -13.14 8.49
C PHE A 317 4.81 -13.37 8.18
N LEU A 318 5.14 -13.73 6.95
CA LEU A 318 6.51 -13.94 6.49
C LEU A 318 7.33 -12.64 6.37
N HIS A 319 6.68 -11.49 6.18
CA HIS A 319 7.35 -10.19 6.12
C HIS A 319 7.89 -9.78 7.51
N THR A 320 7.02 -9.71 8.53
CA THR A 320 7.39 -9.23 9.88
C THR A 320 6.63 -9.91 11.01
N GLY A 321 5.62 -10.75 10.72
CA GLY A 321 4.81 -11.41 11.74
C GLY A 321 5.53 -12.48 12.54
N ILE A 322 6.56 -13.14 11.99
CA ILE A 322 7.34 -14.17 12.70
C ILE A 322 7.95 -13.61 14.00
N GLN A 323 8.52 -12.40 13.95
CA GLN A 323 9.14 -11.77 15.12
C GLN A 323 8.09 -11.40 16.18
N GLY A 324 6.93 -10.92 15.73
CA GLY A 324 5.79 -10.66 16.62
C GLY A 324 5.31 -11.93 17.32
N LEU A 325 5.22 -13.06 16.59
CA LEU A 325 4.83 -14.35 17.15
C LEU A 325 5.85 -14.86 18.16
N LEU A 326 7.15 -14.82 17.82
CA LEU A 326 8.23 -15.22 18.71
C LEU A 326 8.16 -14.46 20.04
N ASN A 327 7.99 -13.14 19.97
CA ASN A 327 7.85 -12.30 21.17
C ASN A 327 6.57 -12.62 21.97
N ALA A 328 5.43 -12.83 21.30
CA ALA A 328 4.19 -13.19 21.97
C ALA A 328 4.30 -14.54 22.70
N VAL A 329 4.96 -15.54 22.10
CA VAL A 329 5.21 -16.84 22.74
C VAL A 329 6.15 -16.71 23.93
N TYR A 330 7.26 -15.99 23.76
CA TYR A 330 8.23 -15.75 24.84
C TYR A 330 7.58 -15.11 26.07
N ASN A 331 6.66 -14.17 25.86
CA ASN A 331 5.92 -13.49 26.93
C ASN A 331 4.61 -14.20 27.32
N ASN A 332 4.35 -15.40 26.80
CA ASN A 332 3.13 -16.19 27.06
C ASN A 332 1.82 -15.40 26.89
N ALA A 333 1.73 -14.58 25.83
CA ALA A 333 0.56 -13.76 25.57
C ALA A 333 -0.70 -14.62 25.35
N ARG A 334 -1.82 -14.27 26.02
CA ARG A 334 -3.10 -14.97 25.90
C ARG A 334 -3.87 -14.53 24.64
N ILE A 335 -3.40 -14.95 23.47
CA ILE A 335 -3.95 -14.55 22.17
C ILE A 335 -4.20 -15.75 21.26
N THR A 336 -5.11 -15.58 20.30
CA THR A 336 -5.28 -16.49 19.17
C THR A 336 -4.85 -15.78 17.90
N VAL A 337 -3.91 -16.36 17.17
CA VAL A 337 -3.42 -15.86 15.88
C VAL A 337 -4.07 -16.67 14.77
N VAL A 338 -4.77 -16.02 13.86
CA VAL A 338 -5.33 -16.66 12.67
C VAL A 338 -4.54 -16.21 11.44
N ILE A 339 -3.73 -17.11 10.90
CA ILE A 339 -2.96 -16.87 9.68
C ILE A 339 -3.84 -17.21 8.48
N LEU A 340 -4.07 -16.24 7.60
CA LEU A 340 -4.95 -16.33 6.44
C LEU A 340 -4.10 -16.64 5.21
N ASP A 341 -3.90 -17.93 4.93
CA ASP A 341 -3.05 -18.44 3.85
C ASP A 341 -3.85 -18.65 2.55
N ASN A 342 -3.84 -17.62 1.71
CA ASN A 342 -4.40 -17.68 0.36
C ASN A 342 -3.33 -17.92 -0.73
N ARG A 343 -2.08 -18.17 -0.32
CA ARG A 343 -0.91 -18.49 -1.15
C ARG A 343 -0.47 -17.39 -2.12
N VAL A 344 -0.85 -16.14 -1.89
CA VAL A 344 -0.53 -15.03 -2.81
C VAL A 344 -0.59 -13.66 -2.13
N THR A 345 0.31 -12.75 -2.49
CA THR A 345 0.20 -11.33 -2.10
C THR A 345 -0.81 -10.63 -3.02
N ALA A 346 -2.10 -10.75 -2.68
CA ALA A 346 -3.20 -10.44 -3.59
C ALA A 346 -3.30 -8.95 -3.97
N MET A 347 -3.24 -8.04 -2.99
CA MET A 347 -3.47 -6.60 -3.21
C MET A 347 -2.32 -5.88 -3.91
N THR A 348 -1.14 -6.49 -4.03
CA THR A 348 0.03 -5.91 -4.73
C THR A 348 0.12 -6.37 -6.19
N GLY A 349 -1.00 -6.80 -6.78
CA GLY A 349 -1.03 -7.34 -8.14
C GLY A 349 -0.85 -8.85 -8.23
N HIS A 350 -1.10 -9.59 -7.15
CA HIS A 350 -1.00 -11.06 -7.09
C HIS A 350 0.43 -11.58 -7.24
N GLN A 351 1.38 -10.94 -6.57
CA GLN A 351 2.78 -11.35 -6.58
C GLN A 351 2.94 -12.69 -5.84
N PRO A 352 3.83 -13.59 -6.30
CA PRO A 352 4.19 -14.78 -5.55
C PRO A 352 4.88 -14.37 -4.25
N ASN A 353 4.71 -15.19 -3.22
CA ASN A 353 5.39 -15.07 -1.95
C ASN A 353 5.99 -16.44 -1.55
N PRO A 354 6.75 -16.56 -0.45
CA PRO A 354 7.40 -17.82 -0.11
C PRO A 354 6.47 -19.03 0.12
N THR A 355 5.15 -18.86 0.32
CA THR A 355 4.17 -19.96 0.41
C THR A 355 3.64 -20.41 -0.97
N THR A 356 3.85 -19.59 -2.01
CA THR A 356 3.35 -19.85 -3.37
C THR A 356 4.08 -21.02 -4.04
N GLY A 357 5.35 -21.24 -3.69
CA GLY A 357 6.20 -22.29 -4.28
C GLY A 357 6.91 -21.90 -5.58
N HIS A 358 6.99 -20.59 -5.87
CA HIS A 358 7.74 -20.04 -7.00
C HIS A 358 8.37 -18.71 -6.57
N THR A 359 9.52 -18.36 -7.16
CA THR A 359 10.13 -17.04 -6.99
C THR A 359 9.39 -15.98 -7.80
N ALA A 360 9.72 -14.70 -7.57
CA ALA A 360 9.18 -13.58 -8.35
C ALA A 360 9.47 -13.70 -9.87
N CYS A 361 10.52 -14.43 -10.25
CA CYS A 361 10.89 -14.70 -11.64
C CYS A 361 10.21 -15.96 -12.21
N GLY A 362 9.28 -16.58 -11.48
CA GLY A 362 8.58 -17.79 -11.92
C GLY A 362 9.39 -19.08 -11.78
N ILE A 363 10.52 -19.06 -11.07
CA ILE A 363 11.34 -20.26 -10.86
C ILE A 363 10.69 -21.10 -9.75
N PRO A 364 10.39 -22.40 -9.97
CA PRO A 364 9.86 -23.28 -8.92
C PRO A 364 10.80 -23.35 -7.72
N ASN A 365 10.23 -23.32 -6.51
CA ASN A 365 10.98 -23.40 -5.24
C ASN A 365 10.08 -24.04 -4.16
N PRO A 366 10.58 -24.88 -3.23
CA PRO A 366 9.72 -25.44 -2.20
C PRO A 366 8.98 -24.37 -1.39
N PRO A 367 7.65 -24.49 -1.20
CA PRO A 367 6.89 -23.52 -0.41
C PRO A 367 7.25 -23.63 1.06
N VAL A 368 7.37 -22.48 1.72
CA VAL A 368 7.61 -22.39 3.17
C VAL A 368 6.39 -22.94 3.93
N SER A 369 6.64 -23.81 4.92
CA SER A 369 5.59 -24.32 5.81
C SER A 369 5.36 -23.37 6.98
N LEU A 370 4.20 -22.70 6.97
CA LEU A 370 3.75 -21.85 8.07
C LEU A 370 3.58 -22.65 9.37
N GLU A 371 3.12 -23.90 9.28
CA GLU A 371 2.96 -24.76 10.45
C GLU A 371 4.30 -25.01 11.15
N MET A 372 5.32 -25.43 10.39
CA MET A 372 6.64 -25.70 10.95
C MET A 372 7.27 -24.44 11.53
N LEU A 373 7.09 -23.28 10.88
CA LEU A 373 7.56 -22.00 11.42
C LEU A 373 6.89 -21.66 12.75
N CYS A 374 5.56 -21.75 12.84
CA CYS A 374 4.83 -21.45 14.07
C CYS A 374 5.23 -22.38 15.22
N ARG A 375 5.38 -23.69 14.95
CA ARG A 375 5.87 -24.65 15.95
C ARG A 375 7.31 -24.33 16.39
N SER A 376 8.17 -23.93 15.45
CA SER A 376 9.56 -23.53 15.75
C SER A 376 9.65 -22.26 16.59
N CYS A 377 8.66 -21.35 16.47
CA CYS A 377 8.52 -20.20 17.38
C CYS A 377 8.07 -20.59 18.80
N GLY A 378 7.78 -21.88 19.07
CA GLY A 378 7.38 -22.40 20.38
C GLY A 378 5.86 -22.49 20.60
N VAL A 379 5.04 -22.26 19.58
CA VAL A 379 3.57 -22.39 19.69
C VAL A 379 3.19 -23.87 19.84
N ARG A 380 2.45 -24.20 20.90
CA ARG A 380 2.02 -25.58 21.19
C ARG A 380 0.79 -26.00 20.37
N PHE A 381 -0.18 -25.10 20.24
CA PHE A 381 -1.39 -25.32 19.44
C PHE A 381 -1.22 -24.68 18.06
N VAL A 382 -1.01 -25.51 17.03
CA VAL A 382 -0.92 -25.07 15.63
C VAL A 382 -1.77 -26.02 14.80
N GLU A 383 -2.86 -25.51 14.23
CA GLU A 383 -3.78 -26.30 13.41
C GLU A 383 -3.97 -25.65 12.05
N THR A 384 -3.94 -26.46 10.99
CA THR A 384 -4.17 -26.00 9.61
C THR A 384 -5.48 -26.57 9.10
N VAL A 385 -6.40 -25.70 8.68
CA VAL A 385 -7.75 -26.08 8.26
C VAL A 385 -8.25 -25.11 7.19
N SER A 386 -9.01 -25.62 6.20
CA SER A 386 -9.63 -24.73 5.22
C SER A 386 -10.84 -24.03 5.86
N PRO A 387 -10.94 -22.69 5.80
CA PRO A 387 -12.10 -21.99 6.34
C PRO A 387 -13.37 -22.24 5.53
N ILE A 388 -13.28 -22.82 4.34
CA ILE A 388 -14.45 -23.20 3.54
C ILE A 388 -15.17 -24.41 4.14
N ASP A 389 -14.46 -25.29 4.86
CA ASP A 389 -15.09 -26.25 5.78
C ASP A 389 -15.45 -25.50 7.07
N LEU A 390 -16.57 -24.79 7.02
CA LEU A 390 -16.98 -23.86 8.08
C LEU A 390 -17.22 -24.58 9.40
N ILE A 391 -17.78 -25.80 9.37
CA ILE A 391 -18.03 -26.59 10.58
C ILE A 391 -16.71 -26.99 11.23
N GLN A 392 -15.78 -27.57 10.47
CA GLN A 392 -14.47 -27.98 10.99
C GLN A 392 -13.68 -26.76 11.47
N PHE A 393 -13.65 -25.68 10.68
CA PHE A 393 -12.93 -24.46 11.03
C PHE A 393 -13.46 -23.85 12.34
N MET A 394 -14.79 -23.80 12.53
CA MET A 394 -15.38 -23.37 13.80
C MET A 394 -15.05 -24.31 14.97
N GLY A 395 -14.91 -25.62 14.73
CA GLY A 395 -14.45 -26.60 15.71
C GLY A 395 -13.05 -26.27 16.21
N VAL A 396 -12.10 -26.14 15.28
CA VAL A 396 -10.69 -25.79 15.58
C VAL A 396 -10.58 -24.46 16.33
N LEU A 397 -11.36 -23.44 15.94
CA LEU A 397 -11.37 -22.16 16.65
C LEU A 397 -11.87 -22.29 18.10
N LYS A 398 -12.86 -23.14 18.37
CA LYS A 398 -13.35 -23.41 19.74
C LYS A 398 -12.31 -24.15 20.57
N GLU A 399 -11.61 -25.11 19.97
CA GLU A 399 -10.50 -25.80 20.62
C GLU A 399 -9.38 -24.82 20.95
N ALA A 400 -8.97 -23.97 19.99
CA ALA A 400 -7.98 -22.91 20.23
C ALA A 400 -8.40 -21.97 21.37
N LYS A 401 -9.68 -21.58 21.42
CA LYS A 401 -10.25 -20.73 22.48
C LYS A 401 -10.10 -21.34 23.87
N ALA A 402 -10.21 -22.66 24.00
CA ALA A 402 -10.09 -23.37 25.27
C ALA A 402 -8.64 -23.50 25.76
N GLN A 403 -7.64 -23.24 24.91
CA GLN A 403 -6.23 -23.39 25.25
C GLN A 403 -5.64 -22.09 25.85
N PRO A 404 -4.71 -22.20 26.82
CA PRO A 404 -3.99 -21.05 27.36
C PRO A 404 -2.88 -20.57 26.42
N GLY A 405 -2.32 -19.38 26.72
CA GLY A 405 -1.18 -18.82 26.00
C GLY A 405 -1.48 -18.47 24.55
N VAL A 406 -0.45 -18.60 23.69
CA VAL A 406 -0.52 -18.31 22.25
C VAL A 406 -0.99 -19.54 21.47
N LYS A 407 -1.99 -19.35 20.63
CA LYS A 407 -2.51 -20.38 19.70
C LYS A 407 -2.42 -19.88 18.28
N VAL A 408 -2.11 -20.75 17.33
CA VAL A 408 -2.13 -20.43 15.90
C VAL A 408 -3.11 -21.33 15.17
N VAL A 409 -3.99 -20.72 14.37
CA VAL A 409 -4.86 -21.42 13.41
C VAL A 409 -4.52 -20.91 12.01
N ILE A 410 -4.10 -21.80 11.13
CA ILE A 410 -3.76 -21.48 9.73
C ILE A 410 -4.99 -21.80 8.88
N ALA A 411 -5.71 -20.75 8.49
CA ALA A 411 -6.83 -20.83 7.57
C ALA A 411 -6.30 -20.91 6.13
N LYS A 412 -6.21 -22.11 5.56
CA LYS A 412 -5.52 -22.35 4.28
C LYS A 412 -6.49 -22.62 3.13
N GLN A 413 -6.55 -21.74 2.15
CA GLN A 413 -7.37 -21.90 0.95
C GLN A 413 -6.89 -20.96 -0.17
N PRO A 414 -6.54 -21.46 -1.37
CA PRO A 414 -6.08 -20.60 -2.47
C PRO A 414 -7.00 -19.41 -2.78
N CYS A 415 -6.40 -18.29 -3.20
CA CYS A 415 -7.13 -17.13 -3.69
C CYS A 415 -8.02 -17.49 -4.88
N VAL A 416 -9.32 -17.15 -4.79
CA VAL A 416 -10.32 -17.43 -5.84
C VAL A 416 -9.97 -16.80 -7.19
N ILE A 417 -9.31 -15.63 -7.21
CA ILE A 417 -8.86 -14.98 -8.45
C ILE A 417 -7.70 -15.76 -9.06
N THR A 418 -6.76 -16.21 -8.25
CA THR A 418 -5.63 -17.03 -8.71
C THR A 418 -6.13 -18.34 -9.31
N GLU A 419 -7.07 -19.02 -8.66
CA GLU A 419 -7.70 -20.23 -9.20
C GLU A 419 -8.43 -19.98 -10.52
N LYS A 420 -9.19 -18.88 -10.62
CA LYS A 420 -9.87 -18.48 -11.85
C LYS A 420 -8.88 -18.23 -13.00
N ARG A 421 -7.75 -17.58 -12.72
CA ARG A 421 -6.66 -17.36 -13.70
C ARG A 421 -6.00 -18.67 -14.12
N ALA A 422 -5.89 -19.63 -13.21
CA ALA A 422 -5.47 -21.00 -13.47
C ALA A 422 -6.55 -21.86 -14.17
N LYS A 423 -7.68 -21.26 -14.58
CA LYS A 423 -8.82 -21.93 -15.24
C LYS A 423 -9.46 -23.06 -14.41
N ILE A 424 -9.32 -23.00 -13.09
CA ILE A 424 -9.98 -23.93 -12.17
C ILE A 424 -11.45 -23.53 -12.05
N ASN A 425 -12.35 -24.42 -12.48
CA ASN A 425 -13.79 -24.21 -12.40
C ASN A 425 -14.40 -25.11 -11.32
N ARG A 426 -14.97 -24.50 -10.27
CA ARG A 426 -15.65 -25.22 -9.18
C ARG A 426 -17.14 -25.41 -9.43
N GLY A 427 -17.66 -24.91 -10.55
CA GLY A 427 -19.10 -24.83 -10.82
C GLY A 427 -19.77 -23.72 -10.01
N ARG A 428 -21.10 -23.71 -10.04
CA ARG A 428 -21.91 -22.72 -9.34
C ARG A 428 -22.91 -23.39 -8.41
N TYR A 429 -23.49 -22.58 -7.55
CA TYR A 429 -24.59 -22.96 -6.69
C TYR A 429 -25.81 -22.10 -7.04
N VAL A 430 -26.99 -22.68 -6.85
CA VAL A 430 -28.28 -22.04 -7.06
C VAL A 430 -29.12 -22.14 -5.80
N VAL A 431 -30.06 -21.21 -5.64
CA VAL A 431 -31.08 -21.29 -4.57
C VAL A 431 -32.30 -21.95 -5.17
N HIS A 432 -32.85 -22.94 -4.47
CA HIS A 432 -34.14 -23.56 -4.78
C HIS A 432 -35.25 -22.69 -4.15
N PRO A 433 -36.04 -21.94 -4.94
CA PRO A 433 -37.01 -20.98 -4.41
C PRO A 433 -38.07 -21.65 -3.52
N ASP A 434 -38.51 -22.86 -3.89
CA ASP A 434 -39.55 -23.62 -3.20
C ASP A 434 -39.14 -24.09 -1.79
N VAL A 435 -37.83 -24.11 -1.51
CA VAL A 435 -37.27 -24.48 -0.19
C VAL A 435 -36.83 -23.23 0.58
N CYS A 436 -36.59 -22.12 -0.10
CA CYS A 436 -36.04 -20.92 0.51
C CYS A 436 -37.08 -20.21 1.39
N ILE A 437 -36.81 -20.13 2.70
CA ILE A 437 -37.68 -19.45 3.66
C ILE A 437 -37.41 -17.94 3.80
N GLY A 438 -36.58 -17.34 2.94
CA GLY A 438 -36.30 -15.89 3.00
C GLY A 438 -35.63 -15.39 4.30
N CYS A 439 -34.97 -16.25 5.09
CA CYS A 439 -34.40 -15.91 6.41
C CYS A 439 -33.19 -14.94 6.36
N LYS A 440 -32.63 -14.68 5.16
CA LYS A 440 -31.50 -13.78 4.91
C LYS A 440 -30.17 -14.17 5.59
N ALA A 441 -30.03 -15.40 6.11
CA ALA A 441 -28.78 -15.86 6.73
C ALA A 441 -27.58 -15.80 5.76
N CYS A 442 -27.77 -16.28 4.52
CA CYS A 442 -26.79 -16.21 3.45
C CYS A 442 -26.54 -14.78 2.92
N ILE A 443 -27.53 -13.89 3.04
CA ILE A 443 -27.38 -12.46 2.70
C ILE A 443 -26.50 -11.78 3.74
N LYS A 444 -26.74 -12.04 5.03
CA LYS A 444 -25.94 -11.50 6.14
C LYS A 444 -24.49 -11.99 6.14
N PHE A 445 -24.18 -13.10 5.47
CA PHE A 445 -22.81 -13.54 5.20
C PHE A 445 -22.04 -12.57 4.27
N GLY A 446 -22.78 -11.79 3.46
CA GLY A 446 -22.26 -10.66 2.69
C GLY A 446 -21.53 -11.04 1.40
N CYS A 447 -21.71 -12.25 0.87
CA CYS A 447 -21.10 -12.63 -0.41
C CYS A 447 -21.71 -11.80 -1.55
N PRO A 448 -20.92 -11.13 -2.41
CA PRO A 448 -21.45 -10.29 -3.49
C PRO A 448 -22.15 -11.09 -4.60
N ALA A 449 -22.04 -12.42 -4.58
CA ALA A 449 -22.78 -13.29 -5.49
C ALA A 449 -24.17 -13.67 -4.96
N ILE A 450 -24.60 -13.17 -3.79
CA ILE A 450 -25.92 -13.49 -3.22
C ILE A 450 -26.68 -12.20 -3.00
N GLU A 451 -27.83 -12.09 -3.66
CA GLU A 451 -28.72 -10.93 -3.59
C GLU A 451 -30.14 -11.35 -3.20
N LEU A 452 -30.98 -10.36 -2.89
CA LEU A 452 -32.40 -10.59 -2.64
C LEU A 452 -33.21 -10.30 -3.90
N ARG A 453 -34.02 -11.27 -4.32
CA ARG A 453 -35.04 -11.11 -5.37
C ARG A 453 -36.39 -11.58 -4.83
N SER A 454 -37.38 -10.69 -4.88
CA SER A 454 -38.75 -10.98 -4.42
C SER A 454 -38.83 -11.59 -3.01
N GLY A 455 -37.96 -11.12 -2.10
CA GLY A 455 -37.90 -11.61 -0.71
C GLY A 455 -37.09 -12.89 -0.48
N LEU A 456 -36.67 -13.58 -1.55
CA LEU A 456 -35.86 -14.80 -1.50
C LEU A 456 -34.40 -14.52 -1.86
N ALA A 457 -33.51 -15.41 -1.43
CA ALA A 457 -32.11 -15.35 -1.84
C ALA A 457 -31.96 -15.79 -3.30
N HIS A 458 -31.08 -15.13 -4.04
CA HIS A 458 -30.72 -15.49 -5.41
C HIS A 458 -29.20 -15.46 -5.55
N ILE A 459 -28.62 -16.50 -6.16
CA ILE A 459 -27.18 -16.57 -6.42
C ILE A 459 -26.92 -16.16 -7.86
N THR A 460 -26.07 -15.15 -8.05
CA THR A 460 -25.74 -14.60 -9.37
C THR A 460 -24.61 -15.38 -10.06
N ASP A 461 -24.34 -15.02 -11.31
CA ASP A 461 -23.26 -15.56 -12.14
C ASP A 461 -21.85 -15.23 -11.61
N LEU A 462 -21.74 -14.31 -10.64
CA LEU A 462 -20.51 -14.03 -9.89
C LEU A 462 -20.08 -15.19 -8.98
N CYS A 463 -20.94 -16.19 -8.76
CA CYS A 463 -20.63 -17.34 -7.93
C CYS A 463 -19.38 -18.09 -8.40
N SER A 464 -18.46 -18.33 -7.46
CA SER A 464 -17.19 -19.02 -7.68
C SER A 464 -17.19 -20.47 -7.18
N GLY A 465 -18.33 -20.99 -6.73
CA GLY A 465 -18.44 -22.40 -6.33
C GLY A 465 -17.72 -22.75 -5.03
N CYS A 466 -17.52 -21.80 -4.10
CA CYS A 466 -16.82 -22.08 -2.85
C CYS A 466 -17.59 -23.00 -1.87
N GLY A 467 -18.91 -23.00 -1.91
CA GLY A 467 -19.74 -23.90 -1.07
C GLY A 467 -19.97 -23.45 0.38
N ALA A 468 -19.39 -22.34 0.84
CA ALA A 468 -19.57 -21.85 2.22
C ALA A 468 -21.03 -21.53 2.57
N CYS A 469 -21.83 -21.07 1.60
CA CYS A 469 -23.24 -20.73 1.82
C CYS A 469 -24.15 -21.94 2.09
N LEU A 470 -23.76 -23.15 1.68
CA LEU A 470 -24.54 -24.38 1.95
C LEU A 470 -24.58 -24.66 3.45
N GLN A 471 -23.42 -24.53 4.10
CA GLN A 471 -23.26 -24.75 5.54
C GLN A 471 -23.92 -23.64 6.39
N ILE A 472 -24.33 -22.53 5.77
CA ILE A 472 -25.03 -21.42 6.43
C ILE A 472 -26.56 -21.54 6.28
N CYS A 473 -27.04 -22.24 5.24
CA CYS A 473 -28.47 -22.34 4.98
C CYS A 473 -29.14 -23.31 5.97
N PRO A 474 -30.06 -22.84 6.83
CA PRO A 474 -30.66 -23.69 7.86
C PRO A 474 -31.64 -24.74 7.31
N VAL A 475 -32.11 -24.54 6.08
CA VAL A 475 -33.13 -25.40 5.42
C VAL A 475 -32.59 -26.07 4.15
N ALA A 476 -31.26 -26.05 3.94
CA ALA A 476 -30.61 -26.64 2.77
C ALA A 476 -31.17 -26.20 1.40
N ALA A 477 -31.68 -24.97 1.29
CA ALA A 477 -32.23 -24.42 0.04
C ALA A 477 -31.17 -24.07 -1.02
N ILE A 478 -29.88 -24.34 -0.80
CA ILE A 478 -28.79 -24.02 -1.73
C ILE A 478 -28.18 -25.32 -2.22
N GLY A 479 -28.27 -25.56 -3.52
CA GLY A 479 -27.77 -26.77 -4.20
C GLY A 479 -26.77 -26.43 -5.30
N ARG A 480 -25.99 -27.42 -5.72
CA ARG A 480 -25.06 -27.26 -6.86
C ARG A 480 -25.88 -27.11 -8.13
N GLU A 481 -25.47 -26.20 -9.01
CA GLU A 481 -26.08 -26.06 -10.33
C GLU A 481 -25.85 -27.37 -11.11
N VAL A 482 -26.94 -28.06 -11.42
CA VAL A 482 -26.92 -29.20 -12.33
C VAL A 482 -27.05 -28.61 -13.73
N LYS A 483 -26.03 -28.79 -14.57
CA LYS A 483 -26.15 -28.49 -15.99
C LYS A 483 -26.92 -29.64 -16.63
N GLU A 484 -28.07 -29.32 -17.23
CA GLU A 484 -28.76 -30.23 -18.15
C GLU A 484 -27.89 -30.54 -19.38
#